data_AF-A0A8T0NLY5-F1
#
_entry.id   AF-A0A8T0NLY5-F1
#
_cell.length_a   1.000
_cell.length_b   1.000
_cell.length_c   1.000
_cell.angle_alpha   90.00
_cell.angle_beta   90.00
_cell.angle_gamma   90.00
#
_symmetry.space_group_name_H-M   'P 1'
#
loop_
_entity.id
_entity.type
_entity.pdbx_description
1 polymer ?
#
loop_
_entity_poly.entity_id
_entity_poly.type
_entity_poly.pdbx_seq_one_letter_code
_entity_poly.pdbx_strand_id
1 'polypeptide(L)'
;MLAVAAAGYRAIAPDCRGYGLSDQPPEDEEASWEDLVADVLAILDAYSVPKAFLVAKDFGAMPAYEFALQHPDRTCGVVCLGIPFSPAPRSFDAMPEGFYVLRWREPDRAEADFGRYDVRRVVRTIYVLFAGAEIPTAKEGQEIMDLADLTTPLPEWFTEEDLDAYAKLYEKSGFRYPLQMPYRAIHKLPNRLDAKFQVPVFMVMGEKDYAFKFPGFEAALRGGAMESFMPDLKIAYIPEGSHFVQEQLPEQVNELLLGFLKDHPVVAA
;
A
#
# COMPACT_ATOMS: atom_id res chain seq x y z
N MET A 1 -11.82 -9.43 0.19
CA MET A 1 -13.14 -8.91 -0.24
C MET A 1 -14.28 -9.91 -0.04
N LEU A 2 -14.19 -11.14 -0.55
CA LEU A 2 -15.28 -12.13 -0.42
C LEU A 2 -15.67 -12.42 1.04
N ALA A 3 -14.69 -12.52 1.95
CA ALA A 3 -14.94 -12.78 3.37
C ALA A 3 -15.82 -11.71 4.03
N VAL A 4 -15.53 -10.42 3.81
CA VAL A 4 -16.33 -9.33 4.39
C VAL A 4 -17.71 -9.23 3.75
N ALA A 5 -17.83 -9.51 2.44
CA ALA A 5 -19.12 -9.59 1.77
C ALA A 5 -19.99 -10.71 2.34
N ALA A 6 -19.41 -11.90 2.56
CA ALA A 6 -20.10 -13.03 3.16
C ALA A 6 -20.54 -12.76 4.61
N ALA A 7 -19.80 -11.89 5.32
CA ALA A 7 -20.15 -11.41 6.66
C ALA A 7 -21.20 -10.28 6.68
N GLY A 8 -21.76 -9.91 5.52
CA GLY A 8 -22.84 -8.92 5.41
C GLY A 8 -22.39 -7.48 5.17
N TYR A 9 -21.10 -7.25 4.93
CA TYR A 9 -20.60 -5.91 4.57
C TYR A 9 -20.69 -5.67 3.06
N ARG A 10 -20.83 -4.40 2.66
CA ARG A 10 -20.65 -3.99 1.27
C ARG A 10 -19.15 -3.78 1.00
N ALA A 11 -18.56 -4.66 0.21
CA ALA A 11 -17.14 -4.63 -0.11
C ALA A 11 -16.89 -3.86 -1.43
N ILE A 12 -16.11 -2.77 -1.38
CA ILE A 12 -15.75 -1.95 -2.56
C ILE A 12 -14.21 -1.92 -2.66
N ALA A 13 -13.66 -2.38 -3.78
CA ALA A 13 -12.23 -2.35 -4.07
C ALA A 13 -12.03 -1.70 -5.46
N PRO A 14 -11.80 -0.38 -5.51
CA PRO A 14 -11.55 0.31 -6.77
C PRO A 14 -10.10 0.11 -7.23
N ASP A 15 -9.85 0.21 -8.53
CA ASP A 15 -8.52 0.55 -9.03
C ASP A 15 -8.29 2.04 -8.75
N CYS A 16 -7.18 2.41 -8.12
CA CYS A 16 -6.82 3.82 -7.95
C CYS A 16 -6.61 4.50 -9.31
N ARG A 17 -6.80 5.82 -9.39
CA ARG A 17 -6.45 6.58 -10.61
C ARG A 17 -5.06 6.18 -11.10
N GLY A 18 -4.89 6.00 -12.40
CA GLY A 18 -3.62 5.58 -12.99
C GLY A 18 -3.25 4.10 -12.82
N TYR A 19 -4.10 3.28 -12.21
CA TYR A 19 -3.92 1.83 -12.08
C TYR A 19 -5.04 1.07 -12.80
N GLY A 20 -4.69 -0.13 -13.28
CA GLY A 20 -5.65 -1.13 -13.77
C GLY A 20 -6.64 -0.58 -14.80
N LEU A 21 -7.92 -0.62 -14.46
CA LEU A 21 -8.99 -0.19 -15.34
C LEU A 21 -9.36 1.28 -15.21
N SER A 22 -8.91 1.97 -14.16
CA SER A 22 -9.17 3.39 -13.92
C SER A 22 -8.39 4.29 -14.89
N ASP A 23 -8.91 5.49 -15.10
CA ASP A 23 -8.31 6.45 -16.03
C ASP A 23 -6.92 6.90 -15.56
N GLN A 24 -6.05 7.19 -16.53
CA GLN A 24 -4.76 7.82 -16.28
C GLN A 24 -4.96 9.32 -16.01
N PRO A 25 -4.34 9.88 -14.96
CA PRO A 25 -4.26 11.33 -14.82
C PRO A 25 -3.53 11.97 -16.02
N PRO A 26 -3.80 13.24 -16.36
CA PRO A 26 -3.02 13.99 -17.35
C PRO A 26 -1.50 13.84 -17.15
N GLU A 27 -0.73 13.86 -18.23
CA GLU A 27 0.73 13.64 -18.16
C GLU A 27 1.50 14.78 -17.51
N ASP A 28 0.97 16.00 -17.62
CA ASP A 28 1.54 17.24 -17.08
C ASP A 28 1.13 17.51 -15.62
N GLU A 29 0.19 16.73 -15.09
CA GLU A 29 -0.27 16.87 -13.72
C GLU A 29 0.69 16.16 -12.75
N GLU A 30 1.13 16.89 -11.72
CA GLU A 30 1.95 16.30 -10.66
C GLU A 30 1.10 15.38 -9.78
N ALA A 31 1.63 14.20 -9.46
CA ALA A 31 0.96 13.31 -8.54
C ALA A 31 0.80 13.93 -7.13
N SER A 32 -0.41 13.86 -6.60
CA SER A 32 -0.81 14.38 -5.29
C SER A 32 -1.43 13.28 -4.42
N TRP A 33 -1.16 13.32 -3.12
CA TRP A 33 -1.81 12.44 -2.16
C TRP A 33 -3.24 12.91 -1.84
N GLU A 34 -3.47 14.22 -1.88
CA GLU A 34 -4.78 14.84 -1.70
C GLU A 34 -5.78 14.38 -2.78
N ASP A 35 -5.30 14.17 -4.01
CA ASP A 35 -6.08 13.58 -5.09
C ASP A 35 -6.60 12.17 -4.75
N LEU A 36 -5.76 11.33 -4.15
CA LEU A 36 -6.16 9.99 -3.73
C LEU A 36 -7.15 10.04 -2.56
N VAL A 37 -7.04 11.03 -1.67
CA VAL A 37 -8.03 11.27 -0.60
C VAL A 37 -9.36 11.73 -1.19
N ALA A 38 -9.33 12.64 -2.17
CA ALA A 38 -10.51 13.14 -2.86
C ALA A 38 -11.22 12.03 -3.64
N ASP A 39 -10.49 11.11 -4.26
CA ASP A 39 -11.05 9.93 -4.92
C ASP A 39 -11.83 9.04 -3.95
N VAL A 40 -11.30 8.79 -2.75
CA VAL A 40 -12.02 8.02 -1.72
C VAL A 40 -13.35 8.70 -1.38
N LEU A 41 -13.34 10.03 -1.18
CA LEU A 41 -14.55 10.79 -0.89
C LEU A 41 -15.57 10.69 -2.03
N ALA A 42 -15.11 10.88 -3.27
CA ALA A 42 -15.94 10.82 -4.47
C ALA A 42 -16.56 9.42 -4.67
N ILE A 43 -15.82 8.35 -4.36
CA ILE A 43 -16.33 6.97 -4.42
C ILE A 43 -17.43 6.77 -3.38
N LEU A 44 -17.24 7.24 -2.14
CA LEU A 44 -18.29 7.14 -1.11
C LEU A 44 -19.55 7.90 -1.54
N ASP A 45 -19.40 9.11 -2.07
CA ASP A 45 -20.53 9.92 -2.52
C ASP A 45 -21.25 9.29 -3.71
N ALA A 46 -20.51 8.78 -4.71
CA ALA A 46 -21.07 8.10 -5.88
C ALA A 46 -21.89 6.87 -5.52
N TYR A 47 -21.49 6.14 -4.47
CA TYR A 47 -22.23 4.98 -3.97
C TYR A 47 -23.22 5.30 -2.84
N SER A 48 -23.38 6.59 -2.51
CA SER A 48 -24.23 7.08 -1.40
C SER A 48 -23.90 6.38 -0.07
N VAL A 49 -22.61 6.17 0.20
CA VAL A 49 -22.10 5.56 1.42
C VAL A 49 -21.75 6.68 2.41
N PRO A 50 -22.48 6.83 3.53
CA PRO A 50 -22.24 7.92 4.47
C PRO A 50 -20.93 7.75 5.25
N LYS A 51 -20.60 6.52 5.64
CA LYS A 51 -19.32 6.19 6.29
C LYS A 51 -18.80 4.83 5.85
N ALA A 52 -17.49 4.66 5.86
CA ALA A 52 -16.86 3.38 5.52
C ALA A 52 -15.72 3.02 6.48
N PHE A 53 -15.47 1.71 6.62
CA PHE A 53 -14.17 1.24 7.04
C PHE A 53 -13.21 1.29 5.85
N LEU A 54 -12.02 1.83 6.07
CA LEU A 54 -10.98 1.88 5.04
C LEU A 54 -10.01 0.73 5.29
N VAL A 55 -9.80 -0.12 4.29
CA VAL A 55 -8.80 -1.19 4.35
C VAL A 55 -7.75 -0.89 3.29
N ALA A 56 -6.50 -0.79 3.71
CA ALA A 56 -5.42 -0.30 2.87
C ALA A 56 -4.15 -1.14 3.01
N LYS A 57 -3.41 -1.26 1.91
CA LYS A 57 -2.13 -1.97 1.84
C LYS A 57 -1.08 -1.10 1.17
N ASP A 58 0.15 -1.20 1.65
CA ASP A 58 1.30 -0.48 1.07
C ASP A 58 1.03 1.03 0.89
N PHE A 59 1.27 1.61 -0.29
CA PHE A 59 1.03 3.04 -0.53
C PHE A 59 -0.42 3.47 -0.32
N GLY A 60 -1.39 2.56 -0.41
CA GLY A 60 -2.79 2.85 -0.09
C GLY A 60 -3.01 3.24 1.37
N ALA A 61 -2.09 2.90 2.28
CA ALA A 61 -2.18 3.28 3.69
C ALA A 61 -2.13 4.80 3.88
N MET A 62 -1.36 5.51 3.03
CA MET A 62 -1.20 6.96 3.13
C MET A 62 -2.53 7.71 2.92
N PRO A 63 -3.24 7.56 1.79
CA PRO A 63 -4.54 8.22 1.63
C PRO A 63 -5.58 7.70 2.61
N ALA A 64 -5.50 6.46 3.10
CA ALA A 64 -6.43 5.96 4.12
C ALA A 64 -6.26 6.67 5.47
N TYR A 65 -5.01 6.86 5.93
CA TYR A 65 -4.73 7.64 7.13
C TYR A 65 -5.14 9.11 6.97
N GLU A 66 -4.78 9.71 5.85
CA GLU A 66 -5.11 11.11 5.55
C GLU A 66 -6.62 11.33 5.46
N PHE A 67 -7.35 10.43 4.80
CA PHE A 67 -8.81 10.48 4.75
C PHE A 67 -9.43 10.41 6.13
N ALA A 68 -8.96 9.51 7.00
CA ALA A 68 -9.49 9.38 8.36
C ALA A 68 -9.23 10.62 9.23
N LEU A 69 -8.11 11.32 9.00
CA LEU A 69 -7.80 12.58 9.67
C LEU A 69 -8.65 13.76 9.14
N GLN A 70 -8.88 13.81 7.83
CA GLN A 70 -9.60 14.91 7.17
C GLN A 70 -11.12 14.74 7.21
N HIS A 71 -11.61 13.49 7.23
CA HIS A 71 -13.02 13.12 7.19
C HIS A 71 -13.37 12.07 8.26
N PRO A 72 -13.15 12.38 9.56
CA PRO A 72 -13.51 11.45 10.65
C PRO A 72 -15.02 11.19 10.69
N ASP A 73 -15.83 12.13 10.22
CA ASP A 73 -17.27 11.98 10.08
C ASP A 73 -17.68 11.00 8.97
N ARG A 74 -16.80 10.73 7.99
CA ARG A 74 -17.00 9.77 6.89
C ARG A 74 -16.29 8.43 7.12
N THR A 75 -15.62 8.26 8.26
CA THR A 75 -14.78 7.09 8.54
C THR A 75 -15.29 6.31 9.76
N CYS A 76 -15.45 5.00 9.62
CA CYS A 76 -15.80 4.10 10.74
C CYS A 76 -14.56 3.59 11.46
N GLY A 77 -13.46 3.41 10.74
CA GLY A 77 -12.18 2.90 11.22
C GLY A 77 -11.24 2.62 10.05
N VAL A 78 -9.95 2.49 10.34
CA VAL A 78 -8.91 2.25 9.34
C VAL A 78 -8.20 0.94 9.66
N VAL A 79 -8.05 0.06 8.67
CA VAL A 79 -7.21 -1.12 8.73
C VAL A 79 -6.06 -0.96 7.75
N CYS A 80 -4.82 -0.93 8.24
CA CYS A 80 -3.62 -0.82 7.41
C CYS A 80 -2.81 -2.12 7.47
N LEU A 81 -2.35 -2.56 6.30
CA LEU A 81 -1.55 -3.76 6.11
C LEU A 81 -0.14 -3.34 5.64
N GLY A 82 0.87 -3.60 6.46
CA GLY A 82 2.30 -3.43 6.12
C GLY A 82 2.92 -2.04 6.39
N ILE A 83 2.18 -0.94 6.22
CA ILE A 83 2.74 0.42 6.35
C ILE A 83 2.23 1.16 7.60
N PRO A 84 3.10 1.48 8.58
CA PRO A 84 2.72 2.26 9.75
C PRO A 84 2.49 3.74 9.41
N PHE A 85 1.66 4.40 10.21
CA PHE A 85 1.51 5.86 10.15
C PHE A 85 2.83 6.56 10.49
N SER A 86 3.13 7.63 9.76
CA SER A 86 4.28 8.49 10.02
C SER A 86 3.82 9.94 10.12
N PRO A 87 4.07 10.64 11.24
CA PRO A 87 3.62 12.01 11.43
C PRO A 87 4.51 13.05 10.72
N ALA A 88 5.57 12.61 10.05
CA ALA A 88 6.48 13.47 9.30
C ALA A 88 6.72 12.89 7.90
N PRO A 89 7.02 13.73 6.90
CA PRO A 89 7.37 13.25 5.57
C PRO A 89 8.53 12.26 5.64
N ARG A 90 8.43 11.17 4.88
CA ARG A 90 9.50 10.17 4.83
C ARG A 90 10.63 10.66 3.94
N SER A 91 11.85 10.69 4.47
CA SER A 91 13.07 10.83 3.68
C SER A 91 13.79 9.49 3.62
N PHE A 92 14.30 9.17 2.43
CA PHE A 92 15.12 8.00 2.17
C PHE A 92 16.53 8.39 1.72
N ASP A 93 16.93 9.65 1.93
CA ASP A 93 18.16 10.18 1.33
C ASP A 93 19.43 9.62 2.01
N ALA A 94 19.27 8.99 3.18
CA ALA A 94 20.32 8.24 3.87
C ALA A 94 20.46 6.78 3.39
N MET A 95 19.58 6.31 2.50
CA MET A 95 19.63 4.96 1.96
C MET A 95 20.73 4.84 0.89
N PRO A 96 21.28 3.63 0.66
CA PRO A 96 22.26 3.42 -0.41
C PRO A 96 21.67 3.79 -1.77
N GLU A 97 22.51 4.26 -2.69
CA GLU A 97 22.13 4.70 -4.04
C GLU A 97 21.42 3.59 -4.86
N GLY A 98 21.71 2.33 -4.55
CA GLY A 98 21.04 1.14 -5.08
C GLY A 98 19.60 0.93 -4.64
N PHE A 99 19.12 1.63 -3.62
CA PHE A 99 17.80 1.43 -3.02
C PHE A 99 16.67 1.71 -4.03
N TYR A 100 15.74 0.76 -4.19
CA TYR A 100 14.72 0.82 -5.24
C TYR A 100 13.89 2.12 -5.25
N VAL A 101 13.55 2.68 -4.08
CA VAL A 101 12.80 3.95 -4.00
C VAL A 101 13.60 5.10 -4.60
N LEU A 102 14.92 5.15 -4.38
CA LEU A 102 15.77 6.18 -4.99
C LEU A 102 15.91 5.95 -6.50
N ARG A 103 16.08 4.70 -6.94
CA ARG A 103 16.15 4.35 -8.36
C ARG A 103 14.87 4.73 -9.12
N TRP A 104 13.71 4.42 -8.55
CA TRP A 104 12.42 4.64 -9.21
C TRP A 104 11.87 6.06 -9.06
N ARG A 105 12.42 6.85 -8.13
CA ARG A 105 12.14 8.28 -8.02
C ARG A 105 12.66 9.05 -9.24
N GLU A 106 13.80 8.65 -9.78
CA GLU A 106 14.43 9.34 -10.91
C GLU A 106 13.59 9.24 -12.20
N PRO A 107 13.12 10.37 -12.75
CA PRO A 107 12.46 10.39 -14.06
C PRO A 107 13.34 9.82 -15.16
N ASP A 108 12.70 9.19 -16.15
CA ASP A 108 13.28 8.53 -17.31
C ASP A 108 14.10 7.28 -17.00
N ARG A 109 14.80 7.24 -15.85
CA ARG A 109 15.55 6.07 -15.40
C ARG A 109 14.63 4.91 -15.06
N ALA A 110 13.59 5.17 -14.27
CA ALA A 110 12.65 4.14 -13.82
C ALA A 110 11.87 3.56 -15.02
N GLU A 111 11.40 4.45 -15.90
CA GLU A 111 10.71 4.10 -17.13
C GLU A 111 11.64 3.30 -18.07
N ALA A 112 12.92 3.68 -18.19
CA ALA A 112 13.91 2.93 -18.94
C ALA A 112 14.16 1.54 -18.34
N ASP A 113 14.29 1.42 -17.01
CA ASP A 113 14.48 0.13 -16.31
C ASP A 113 13.32 -0.83 -16.61
N PHE A 114 12.09 -0.35 -16.41
CA PHE A 114 10.86 -1.12 -16.65
C PHE A 114 10.69 -1.45 -18.14
N GLY A 115 10.99 -0.50 -19.03
CA GLY A 115 10.84 -0.62 -20.48
C GLY A 115 11.78 -1.63 -21.15
N ARG A 116 12.75 -2.19 -20.42
CA ARG A 116 13.62 -3.29 -20.92
C ARG A 116 12.88 -4.63 -21.05
N TYR A 117 11.72 -4.77 -20.41
CA TYR A 117 10.99 -6.04 -20.31
C TYR A 117 9.52 -5.88 -20.65
N ASP A 118 8.87 -6.99 -21.03
CA ASP A 118 7.42 -7.01 -21.14
C ASP A 118 6.74 -6.86 -19.76
N VAL A 119 5.48 -6.43 -19.76
CA VAL A 119 4.72 -6.12 -18.54
C VAL A 119 4.66 -7.33 -17.60
N ARG A 120 4.44 -8.52 -18.15
CA ARG A 120 4.36 -9.76 -17.36
C ARG A 120 5.67 -10.03 -16.63
N ARG A 121 6.80 -9.84 -17.30
CA ARG A 121 8.14 -9.98 -16.74
C ARG A 121 8.40 -8.96 -15.64
N VAL A 122 7.96 -7.71 -15.81
CA VAL A 122 8.05 -6.67 -14.76
C VAL A 122 7.25 -7.07 -13.53
N VAL A 123 5.96 -7.41 -13.69
CA VAL A 123 5.08 -7.82 -12.56
C VAL A 123 5.67 -9.03 -11.83
N ARG A 124 6.19 -10.02 -12.57
CA ARG A 124 6.92 -11.16 -11.98
C ARG A 124 8.06 -10.69 -11.08
N THR A 125 8.93 -9.79 -11.57
CA THR A 125 10.05 -9.27 -10.79
C THR A 125 9.57 -8.60 -9.52
N ILE A 126 8.53 -7.78 -9.59
CA ILE A 126 7.94 -7.12 -8.41
C ILE A 126 7.53 -8.17 -7.36
N TYR A 127 6.72 -9.16 -7.73
CA TYR A 127 6.29 -10.18 -6.77
C TYR A 127 7.45 -10.98 -6.17
N VAL A 128 8.44 -11.36 -7.00
CA VAL A 128 9.63 -12.08 -6.52
C VAL A 128 10.44 -11.25 -5.52
N LEU A 129 10.69 -9.97 -5.82
CA LEU A 129 11.51 -9.11 -4.97
C LEU A 129 10.80 -8.76 -3.66
N PHE A 130 9.54 -8.34 -3.73
CA PHE A 130 8.84 -7.78 -2.58
C PHE A 130 8.15 -8.82 -1.72
N ALA A 131 8.01 -10.08 -2.17
CA ALA A 131 7.67 -11.20 -1.28
C ALA A 131 8.87 -11.66 -0.43
N GLY A 132 10.09 -11.27 -0.82
CA GLY A 132 11.31 -11.51 -0.05
C GLY A 132 11.41 -10.64 1.21
N ALA A 133 12.35 -11.00 2.08
CA ALA A 133 12.59 -10.31 3.36
C ALA A 133 13.69 -9.23 3.27
N GLU A 134 14.34 -9.07 2.12
CA GLU A 134 15.42 -8.10 1.91
C GLU A 134 14.94 -6.88 1.15
N ILE A 135 15.47 -5.70 1.49
CA ILE A 135 15.19 -4.48 0.73
C ILE A 135 15.84 -4.60 -0.66
N PRO A 136 15.07 -4.52 -1.77
CA PRO A 136 15.65 -4.54 -3.10
C PRO A 136 16.63 -3.40 -3.31
N THR A 137 17.90 -3.76 -3.51
CA THR A 137 19.03 -2.83 -3.60
C THR A 137 19.94 -3.26 -4.75
N ALA A 138 19.98 -2.48 -5.83
CA ALA A 138 20.82 -2.75 -6.99
C ALA A 138 22.29 -2.39 -6.74
N LYS A 139 23.20 -3.21 -7.29
CA LYS A 139 24.65 -2.91 -7.28
C LYS A 139 25.00 -1.94 -8.41
N GLU A 140 26.24 -1.45 -8.40
CA GLU A 140 26.78 -0.67 -9.51
C GLU A 140 26.66 -1.44 -10.83
N GLY A 141 26.17 -0.77 -11.87
CA GLY A 141 25.94 -1.39 -13.19
C GLY A 141 24.69 -2.26 -13.29
N GLN A 142 23.82 -2.27 -12.28
CA GLN A 142 22.52 -2.96 -12.29
C GLN A 142 21.38 -1.98 -12.01
N GLU A 143 20.20 -2.30 -12.52
CA GLU A 143 18.93 -1.68 -12.14
C GLU A 143 18.04 -2.66 -11.35
N ILE A 144 16.91 -2.20 -10.83
CA ILE A 144 16.07 -3.02 -9.94
C ILE A 144 15.46 -4.20 -10.68
N MET A 145 15.07 -4.03 -11.96
CA MET A 145 14.51 -5.14 -12.73
C MET A 145 15.52 -6.26 -13.04
N ASP A 146 16.83 -6.03 -12.81
CA ASP A 146 17.89 -7.05 -12.96
C ASP A 146 18.00 -7.99 -11.74
N LEU A 147 17.37 -7.66 -10.62
CA LEU A 147 17.56 -8.36 -9.35
C LEU A 147 16.85 -9.72 -9.26
N ALA A 148 15.96 -10.01 -10.20
CA ALA A 148 15.35 -11.32 -10.38
C ALA A 148 15.43 -11.70 -11.86
N ASP A 149 15.42 -12.99 -12.18
CA ASP A 149 15.32 -13.50 -13.55
C ASP A 149 14.20 -14.55 -13.67
N LEU A 150 14.03 -15.13 -14.86
CA LEU A 150 13.01 -16.16 -15.10
C LEU A 150 13.31 -17.50 -14.39
N THR A 151 14.54 -17.71 -13.91
CA THR A 151 14.92 -18.90 -13.14
C THR A 151 14.51 -18.80 -11.67
N THR A 152 14.26 -17.57 -11.19
CA THR A 152 13.76 -17.36 -9.83
C THR A 152 12.28 -17.74 -9.77
N PRO A 153 11.88 -18.68 -8.90
CA PRO A 153 10.48 -19.13 -8.81
C PRO A 153 9.58 -18.01 -8.28
N LEU A 154 8.28 -18.06 -8.64
CA LEU A 154 7.28 -17.22 -8.00
C LEU A 154 7.10 -17.65 -6.53
N PRO A 155 6.62 -16.74 -5.66
CA PRO A 155 6.12 -17.13 -4.35
C PRO A 155 5.05 -18.23 -4.47
N GLU A 156 5.05 -19.22 -3.58
CA GLU A 156 4.21 -20.42 -3.71
C GLU A 156 2.70 -20.13 -3.75
N TRP A 157 2.28 -19.02 -3.13
CA TRP A 157 0.89 -18.57 -3.06
C TRP A 157 0.47 -17.70 -4.26
N PHE A 158 1.41 -17.32 -5.13
CA PHE A 158 1.16 -16.45 -6.28
C PHE A 158 1.25 -17.25 -7.58
N THR A 159 0.10 -17.55 -8.17
CA THR A 159 0.00 -18.46 -9.31
C THR A 159 0.35 -17.76 -10.63
N GLU A 160 0.57 -18.55 -11.69
CA GLU A 160 0.72 -17.99 -13.04
C GLU A 160 -0.58 -17.34 -13.54
N GLU A 161 -1.75 -17.76 -13.05
CA GLU A 161 -3.04 -17.11 -13.35
C GLU A 161 -3.14 -15.73 -12.69
N ASP A 162 -2.70 -15.61 -11.42
CA ASP A 162 -2.63 -14.31 -10.74
C ASP A 162 -1.67 -13.37 -11.46
N LEU A 163 -0.49 -13.88 -11.85
CA LEU A 163 0.49 -13.12 -12.64
C LEU A 163 -0.13 -12.62 -13.96
N ASP A 164 -0.85 -13.47 -14.67
CA ASP A 164 -1.52 -13.09 -15.92
C ASP A 164 -2.63 -12.05 -15.69
N ALA A 165 -3.36 -12.14 -14.57
CA ALA A 165 -4.40 -11.18 -14.21
C ALA A 165 -3.79 -9.78 -13.94
N TYR A 166 -2.74 -9.70 -13.11
CA TYR A 166 -2.04 -8.44 -12.87
C TYR A 166 -1.37 -7.90 -14.13
N ALA A 167 -0.73 -8.76 -14.93
CA ALA A 167 -0.08 -8.35 -16.17
C ALA A 167 -1.07 -7.68 -17.14
N LYS A 168 -2.27 -8.26 -17.35
CA LYS A 168 -3.31 -7.67 -18.21
C LYS A 168 -3.77 -6.29 -17.74
N LEU A 169 -3.85 -6.07 -16.44
CA LEU A 169 -4.21 -4.76 -15.87
C LEU A 169 -3.12 -3.72 -16.14
N TYR A 170 -1.86 -4.09 -15.97
CA TYR A 170 -0.72 -3.21 -16.25
C TYR A 170 -0.43 -3.04 -17.75
N GLU A 171 -0.82 -3.97 -18.61
CA GLU A 171 -0.78 -3.80 -20.08
C GLU A 171 -1.73 -2.68 -20.51
N LYS A 172 -2.84 -2.50 -19.79
CA LYS A 172 -3.78 -1.40 -20.03
C LYS A 172 -3.28 -0.09 -19.42
N SER A 173 -2.89 -0.10 -18.15
CA SER A 173 -2.56 1.14 -17.42
C SER A 173 -1.14 1.64 -17.69
N GLY A 174 -0.21 0.74 -18.01
CA GLY A 174 1.22 1.00 -17.92
C GLY A 174 1.67 1.28 -16.48
N PHE A 175 2.93 1.73 -16.34
CA PHE A 175 3.58 1.97 -15.04
C PHE A 175 3.88 3.44 -14.74
N ARG A 176 3.49 4.38 -15.61
CA ARG A 176 3.80 5.81 -15.44
C ARG A 176 3.30 6.34 -14.09
N TYR A 177 2.00 6.27 -13.84
CA TYR A 177 1.44 6.75 -12.58
C TYR A 177 1.90 5.91 -11.35
N PRO A 178 1.98 4.57 -11.43
CA PRO A 178 2.58 3.75 -10.37
C PRO A 178 4.02 4.10 -10.00
N LEU A 179 4.83 4.61 -10.93
CA LEU A 179 6.18 5.11 -10.66
C LEU A 179 6.16 6.55 -10.14
N GLN A 180 5.28 7.39 -10.68
CA GLN A 180 5.19 8.79 -10.29
C GLN A 180 4.66 8.98 -8.87
N MET A 181 3.46 8.45 -8.59
CA MET A 181 2.73 8.78 -7.37
C MET A 181 3.53 8.42 -6.12
N PRO A 182 3.86 7.15 -5.83
CA PRO A 182 4.54 6.85 -4.59
C PRO A 182 5.97 7.38 -4.56
N TYR A 183 6.78 7.16 -5.60
CA TYR A 183 8.23 7.40 -5.50
C TYR A 183 8.63 8.85 -5.68
N ARG A 184 7.85 9.63 -6.45
CA ARG A 184 8.09 11.06 -6.69
C ARG A 184 7.26 11.97 -5.77
N ALA A 185 6.22 11.47 -5.11
CA ALA A 185 5.41 12.27 -4.19
C ALA A 185 5.55 11.92 -2.71
N ILE A 186 6.27 10.85 -2.30
CA ILE A 186 6.36 10.46 -0.87
C ILE A 186 6.88 11.57 0.06
N HIS A 187 7.76 12.43 -0.43
CA HIS A 187 8.30 13.56 0.32
C HIS A 187 7.32 14.75 0.42
N LYS A 188 6.25 14.73 -0.38
CA LYS A 188 5.19 15.75 -0.42
C LYS A 188 4.07 15.47 0.58
N LEU A 189 4.10 14.34 1.30
CA LEU A 189 3.15 14.05 2.38
C LEU A 189 3.16 15.20 3.41
N PRO A 190 2.00 15.62 3.93
CA PRO A 190 1.94 16.71 4.89
C PRO A 190 2.61 16.32 6.22
N ASN A 191 3.11 17.33 6.94
CA ASN A 191 3.49 17.13 8.32
C ASN A 191 2.22 16.97 9.19
N ARG A 192 2.22 15.96 10.05
CA ARG A 192 1.10 15.53 10.89
C ARG A 192 1.54 15.33 12.35
N LEU A 193 2.49 16.15 12.83
CA LEU A 193 3.01 16.09 14.20
C LEU A 193 1.94 16.36 15.28
N ASP A 194 0.84 17.02 14.91
CA ASP A 194 -0.31 17.32 15.78
C ASP A 194 -1.54 16.43 15.50
N ALA A 195 -1.40 15.43 14.62
CA ALA A 195 -2.52 14.58 14.22
C ALA A 195 -3.15 13.85 15.40
N LYS A 196 -4.48 13.72 15.34
CA LYS A 196 -5.29 12.99 16.32
C LYS A 196 -6.37 12.22 15.59
N PHE A 197 -6.21 10.90 15.53
CA PHE A 197 -7.23 10.03 14.97
C PHE A 197 -8.44 9.99 15.91
N GLN A 198 -9.62 10.25 15.36
CA GLN A 198 -10.90 10.21 16.07
C GLN A 198 -11.65 8.88 15.84
N VAL A 199 -11.01 7.96 15.12
CA VAL A 199 -11.56 6.67 14.70
C VAL A 199 -10.59 5.56 15.08
N PRO A 200 -11.08 4.32 15.28
CA PRO A 200 -10.22 3.18 15.56
C PRO A 200 -9.27 2.91 14.38
N VAL A 201 -8.02 2.58 14.71
CA VAL A 201 -6.99 2.21 13.73
C VAL A 201 -6.46 0.82 14.07
N PHE A 202 -6.41 -0.05 13.07
CA PHE A 202 -5.89 -1.40 13.20
C PHE A 202 -4.76 -1.63 12.20
N MET A 203 -3.59 -1.98 12.72
CA MET A 203 -2.42 -2.30 11.92
C MET A 203 -2.20 -3.82 11.91
N VAL A 204 -2.01 -4.40 10.74
CA VAL A 204 -1.58 -5.79 10.58
C VAL A 204 -0.23 -5.81 9.88
N MET A 205 0.73 -6.50 10.47
CA MET A 205 2.10 -6.53 9.99
C MET A 205 2.60 -7.98 9.87
N GLY A 206 3.15 -8.34 8.71
CA GLY A 206 3.89 -9.58 8.56
C GLY A 206 5.30 -9.45 9.18
N GLU A 207 5.72 -10.36 10.05
CA GLU A 207 7.04 -10.26 10.71
C GLU A 207 8.23 -10.49 9.77
N LYS A 208 7.99 -11.02 8.57
CA LYS A 208 9.00 -11.21 7.52
C LYS A 208 8.96 -10.13 6.43
N ASP A 209 8.11 -9.11 6.57
CA ASP A 209 8.07 -7.98 5.64
C ASP A 209 9.40 -7.18 5.72
N TYR A 210 10.04 -7.01 4.56
CA TYR A 210 11.28 -6.23 4.42
C TYR A 210 11.12 -4.78 4.90
N ALA A 211 9.90 -4.24 4.93
CA ALA A 211 9.60 -2.88 5.36
C ALA A 211 10.04 -2.58 6.80
N PHE A 212 10.19 -3.60 7.67
CA PHE A 212 10.79 -3.42 9.00
C PHE A 212 12.21 -2.83 8.95
N LYS A 213 12.94 -3.10 7.88
CA LYS A 213 14.31 -2.62 7.67
C LYS A 213 14.36 -1.16 7.21
N PHE A 214 13.21 -0.53 6.94
CA PHE A 214 13.18 0.89 6.68
C PHE A 214 13.45 1.70 7.95
N PRO A 215 14.22 2.80 7.86
CA PRO A 215 14.53 3.63 9.02
C PRO A 215 13.28 4.04 9.80
N GLY A 216 13.25 3.69 11.08
CA GLY A 216 12.18 4.07 12.01
C GLY A 216 10.90 3.23 11.94
N PHE A 217 10.75 2.28 11.00
CA PHE A 217 9.52 1.49 10.89
C PHE A 217 9.30 0.57 12.08
N GLU A 218 10.33 -0.18 12.47
CA GLU A 218 10.25 -1.06 13.64
C GLU A 218 9.99 -0.27 14.92
N ALA A 219 10.64 0.89 15.07
CA ALA A 219 10.42 1.77 16.21
C ALA A 219 9.00 2.36 16.22
N ALA A 220 8.40 2.67 15.07
CA ALA A 220 7.02 3.13 15.00
C ALA A 220 6.03 2.04 15.44
N LEU A 221 6.25 0.79 15.00
CA LEU A 221 5.36 -0.34 15.27
C LEU A 221 5.50 -0.91 16.69
N ARG A 222 6.73 -0.95 17.23
CA ARG A 222 7.04 -1.60 18.51
C ARG A 222 7.39 -0.63 19.63
N GLY A 223 7.62 0.64 19.32
CA GLY A 223 8.10 1.65 20.26
C GLY A 223 7.02 2.47 20.97
N GLY A 224 5.74 2.23 20.70
CA GLY A 224 4.63 2.89 21.41
C GLY A 224 4.34 4.34 20.98
N ALA A 225 4.99 4.82 19.91
CA ALA A 225 4.86 6.21 19.48
C ALA A 225 3.53 6.48 18.77
N MET A 226 2.99 5.50 18.04
CA MET A 226 1.76 5.65 17.26
C MET A 226 0.51 5.86 18.14
N GLU A 227 0.51 5.29 19.34
CA GLU A 227 -0.56 5.36 20.34
C GLU A 227 -0.84 6.81 20.77
N SER A 228 0.17 7.69 20.70
CA SER A 228 -0.01 9.12 20.99
C SER A 228 -0.87 9.85 19.95
N PHE A 229 -0.91 9.35 18.71
CA PHE A 229 -1.73 9.88 17.62
C PHE A 229 -3.09 9.15 17.52
N MET A 230 -3.14 7.89 18.00
CA MET A 230 -4.23 6.95 17.78
C MET A 230 -4.64 6.30 19.12
N PRO A 231 -5.55 6.91 19.90
CA PRO A 231 -5.95 6.39 21.20
C PRO A 231 -6.59 4.99 21.17
N ASP A 232 -7.21 4.62 20.04
CA ASP A 232 -7.81 3.31 19.78
C ASP A 232 -7.01 2.59 18.68
N LEU A 233 -5.72 2.38 18.95
CA LEU A 233 -4.80 1.63 18.09
C LEU A 233 -4.73 0.17 18.52
N LYS A 234 -4.90 -0.73 17.56
CA LYS A 234 -4.56 -2.15 17.69
C LYS A 234 -3.46 -2.50 16.68
N ILE A 235 -2.53 -3.35 17.08
CA ILE A 235 -1.50 -3.90 16.18
C ILE A 235 -1.50 -5.42 16.29
N ALA A 236 -1.58 -6.12 15.16
CA ALA A 236 -1.43 -7.56 15.05
C ALA A 236 -0.22 -7.90 14.20
N TYR A 237 0.53 -8.91 14.64
CA TYR A 237 1.69 -9.43 13.93
C TYR A 237 1.40 -10.84 13.42
N ILE A 238 1.74 -11.10 12.16
CA ILE A 238 1.64 -12.41 11.53
C ILE A 238 3.07 -12.95 11.33
N PRO A 239 3.52 -13.94 12.13
CA PRO A 239 4.94 -14.35 12.17
C PRO A 239 5.55 -14.73 10.82
N GLU A 240 4.77 -15.40 9.97
CA GLU A 240 5.21 -15.85 8.64
C GLU A 240 4.87 -14.88 7.51
N GLY A 241 4.22 -13.75 7.84
CA GLY A 241 3.73 -12.79 6.85
C GLY A 241 4.86 -12.02 6.19
N SER A 242 4.80 -11.96 4.87
CA SER A 242 5.61 -11.11 3.99
C SER A 242 4.92 -9.76 3.75
N HIS A 243 5.47 -8.97 2.84
CA HIS A 243 4.88 -7.70 2.41
C HIS A 243 3.49 -7.83 1.73
N PHE A 244 3.18 -9.01 1.19
CA PHE A 244 1.90 -9.33 0.57
C PHE A 244 1.04 -10.20 1.49
N VAL A 245 1.06 -9.94 2.80
CA VAL A 245 0.43 -10.79 3.83
C VAL A 245 -1.04 -11.12 3.55
N GLN A 246 -1.78 -10.21 2.92
CA GLN A 246 -3.19 -10.41 2.52
C GLN A 246 -3.39 -11.40 1.39
N GLU A 247 -2.38 -11.60 0.54
CA GLU A 247 -2.40 -12.59 -0.55
C GLU A 247 -1.72 -13.89 -0.11
N GLN A 248 -0.68 -13.81 0.71
CA GLN A 248 0.03 -14.97 1.25
C GLN A 248 -0.76 -15.73 2.31
N LEU A 249 -1.44 -15.03 3.23
CA LEU A 249 -2.16 -15.59 4.37
C LEU A 249 -3.59 -15.02 4.45
N PRO A 250 -4.40 -15.18 3.39
CA PRO A 250 -5.69 -14.49 3.26
C PRO A 250 -6.67 -14.87 4.37
N GLU A 251 -6.70 -16.13 4.84
CA GLU A 251 -7.60 -16.58 5.91
C GLU A 251 -7.31 -15.88 7.23
N GLN A 252 -6.02 -15.76 7.60
CA GLN A 252 -5.62 -15.07 8.83
C GLN A 252 -5.93 -13.58 8.77
N VAL A 253 -5.66 -12.93 7.63
CA VAL A 253 -5.99 -11.52 7.43
C VAL A 253 -7.51 -11.31 7.46
N ASN A 254 -8.29 -12.20 6.85
CA ASN A 254 -9.74 -12.15 6.89
C ASN A 254 -10.28 -12.29 8.32
N GLU A 255 -9.75 -13.21 9.12
CA GLU A 255 -10.15 -13.39 10.52
C GLU A 255 -9.89 -12.13 11.35
N LEU A 256 -8.69 -11.55 11.22
CA LEU A 256 -8.32 -10.31 11.90
C LEU A 256 -9.21 -9.13 11.48
N LEU A 257 -9.44 -8.99 10.17
CA LEU A 257 -10.30 -7.93 9.62
C LEU A 257 -11.74 -8.08 10.13
N LEU A 258 -12.32 -9.28 10.05
CA LEU A 258 -13.68 -9.53 10.52
C LEU A 258 -13.81 -9.32 12.04
N GLY A 259 -12.79 -9.69 12.81
CA GLY A 259 -12.73 -9.39 14.24
C GLY A 259 -12.80 -7.89 14.51
N PHE A 260 -11.96 -7.10 13.83
CA PHE A 260 -11.97 -5.64 13.95
C PHE A 260 -13.34 -5.03 13.57
N LEU A 261 -13.91 -5.44 12.44
CA LEU A 261 -15.23 -4.95 12.02
C LEU A 261 -16.34 -5.27 13.03
N LYS A 262 -16.28 -6.45 13.68
CA LYS A 262 -17.23 -6.88 14.71
C LYS A 262 -17.07 -6.10 16.01
N ASP A 263 -15.84 -5.75 16.39
CA ASP A 263 -15.54 -5.00 17.62
C ASP A 263 -15.99 -3.53 17.51
N HIS A 264 -16.19 -3.02 16.29
CA HIS A 264 -16.63 -1.64 16.03
C HIS A 264 -17.94 -1.58 15.22
N PRO A 265 -19.09 -2.00 15.78
CA PRO A 265 -20.35 -2.00 15.04
C PRO A 265 -20.77 -0.58 14.66
N VAL A 266 -21.09 -0.37 13.38
CA VAL A 266 -21.65 0.90 12.88
C VAL A 266 -23.14 0.90 13.19
N VAL A 267 -23.58 1.80 14.07
CA VAL A 267 -25.01 2.00 14.31
C VAL A 267 -25.60 2.62 13.04
N ALA A 268 -26.53 1.92 12.39
CA ALA A 268 -27.27 2.47 11.27
C ALA A 268 -28.03 3.72 11.74
N ALA A 269 -27.75 4.86 11.11
CA ALA A 269 -28.50 6.10 11.29
C ALA A 269 -29.87 6.01 10.61
#